data_AF-A0A3B8R3A7-F1
#
_entry.id   AF-A0A3B8R3A7-F1
#
_cell.length_a   1.000
_cell.length_b   1.000
_cell.length_c   1.000
_cell.angle_alpha   90.00
_cell.angle_beta   90.00
_cell.angle_gamma   90.00
#
_symmetry.space_group_name_H-M   'P 1'
#
loop_
_entity.id
_entity.type
_entity.pdbx_description
1 polymer ?
#
loop_
_entity_poly.entity_id
_entity_poly.type
_entity_poly.pdbx_seq_one_letter_code
_entity_poly.pdbx_strand_id
1 'polypeptide(L)' 'MIKIKKGLNLPISGAPEQRIAQDYQPSKVAILGADFHGLKPTLQVAEGDQVQKGQVLFTDKKNEQIQYTAPASG' A
#
# COMPACT_ATOMS: atom_id res chain seq x y z
N MET A 1 -8.72 -10.46 -34.66
CA MET A 1 -8.34 -9.04 -34.73
C MET A 1 -7.17 -8.82 -33.77
N ILE A 2 -5.95 -8.56 -34.27
CA ILE A 2 -4.72 -8.51 -33.45
C ILE A 2 -4.50 -7.06 -32.98
N LYS A 3 -4.51 -6.81 -31.66
CA LYS A 3 -4.19 -5.49 -31.08
C LYS A 3 -2.67 -5.32 -31.01
N ILE A 4 -2.09 -4.60 -31.97
CA ILE A 4 -0.67 -4.21 -31.94
C ILE A 4 -0.54 -2.95 -31.07
N LYS A 5 0.11 -3.05 -29.91
CA LYS A 5 0.51 -1.90 -29.10
C LYS A 5 1.88 -1.42 -29.58
N LYS A 6 1.96 -0.24 -30.18
CA LYS A 6 3.25 0.41 -30.52
C LYS A 6 3.89 0.96 -29.23
N GLY A 7 4.55 0.09 -28.47
CA GLY A 7 5.34 0.46 -27.30
C GLY A 7 6.83 0.54 -27.65
N LEU A 8 7.54 1.51 -27.08
CA LEU A 8 9.00 1.60 -27.13
C LEU A 8 9.57 0.77 -25.99
N ASN A 9 10.46 -0.19 -26.29
CA ASN A 9 11.23 -0.88 -25.25
C ASN A 9 12.29 0.09 -24.71
N LEU A 10 12.13 0.52 -23.46
CA LEU A 10 13.08 1.41 -22.80
C LEU A 10 14.31 0.60 -22.34
N PRO A 11 15.54 0.95 -22.78
CA PRO A 11 16.76 0.25 -22.39
C PRO A 11 17.22 0.71 -21.00
N ILE A 12 16.56 0.21 -19.95
CA ILE A 12 16.88 0.54 -18.56
C ILE A 12 17.76 -0.57 -17.98
N SER A 13 18.91 -0.21 -17.41
CA SER A 13 19.80 -1.14 -16.70
C SER A 13 19.32 -1.39 -15.27
N GLY A 14 19.78 -2.49 -14.65
CA GLY A 14 19.40 -2.84 -13.28
C GLY A 14 18.13 -3.69 -13.18
N ALA A 15 17.83 -4.51 -14.20
CA ALA A 15 16.74 -5.47 -14.12
C ALA A 15 16.94 -6.42 -12.91
N PRO A 16 15.88 -6.70 -12.14
CA PRO A 16 15.99 -7.55 -10.96
C PRO A 16 16.18 -9.02 -11.37
N GLU A 17 16.92 -9.76 -10.54
CA GLU A 17 16.97 -11.21 -10.62
C GLU A 17 15.57 -11.79 -10.37
N GLN A 18 15.14 -12.76 -11.19
CA GLN A 18 13.82 -13.39 -11.07
C GLN A 18 13.84 -14.47 -9.99
N ARG A 19 14.17 -14.07 -8.76
CA ARG A 19 14.27 -14.93 -7.58
C ARG A 19 13.62 -14.23 -6.38
N ILE A 20 12.88 -14.99 -5.57
CA ILE A 20 12.30 -14.49 -4.32
C ILE A 20 13.35 -14.66 -3.21
N ALA A 21 13.79 -13.56 -2.62
CA ALA A 21 14.64 -13.56 -1.43
C ALA A 21 13.78 -13.66 -0.15
N GLN A 22 14.29 -14.32 0.90
CA GLN A 22 13.58 -14.56 2.17
C GLN A 22 14.25 -13.88 3.38
N ASP A 23 15.31 -13.12 3.15
CA ASP A 23 16.19 -12.54 4.16
C ASP A 23 15.68 -11.23 4.76
N TYR A 24 14.72 -10.55 4.10
CA TYR A 24 14.19 -9.29 4.60
C TYR A 24 12.95 -9.48 5.49
N GLN A 25 13.05 -9.06 6.75
CA GLN A 25 11.96 -9.06 7.71
C GLN A 25 11.71 -7.62 8.20
N PRO A 26 10.68 -6.91 7.68
CA PRO A 26 10.39 -5.55 8.11
C PRO A 26 9.82 -5.54 9.54
N SER A 27 10.35 -4.69 10.41
CA SER A 27 9.86 -4.51 11.79
C SER A 27 8.77 -3.44 11.91
N LYS A 28 8.62 -2.60 10.88
CA LYS A 28 7.63 -1.51 10.83
C LYS A 28 7.01 -1.46 9.45
N VAL A 29 5.72 -1.16 9.41
CA VAL A 29 4.92 -1.04 8.19
C VAL A 29 4.03 0.19 8.28
N ALA A 30 3.66 0.75 7.14
CA ALA A 30 2.82 1.94 7.06
C ALA A 30 1.91 1.88 5.83
N ILE A 31 0.79 2.60 5.91
CA ILE A 31 -0.06 2.92 4.78
C ILE A 31 0.15 4.39 4.44
N LEU A 32 0.46 4.69 3.18
CA LEU A 32 0.67 6.06 2.73
C LEU A 32 -0.65 6.62 2.20
N GLY A 33 -1.20 7.61 2.89
CA GLY A 33 -2.42 8.30 2.45
C GLY A 33 -2.29 8.92 1.05
N ALA A 34 -1.07 9.30 0.65
CA ALA A 34 -0.79 9.90 -0.66
C ALA A 34 -1.02 8.95 -1.84
N ASP A 35 -1.02 7.63 -1.61
CA ASP A 35 -1.29 6.64 -2.66
C ASP A 35 -2.78 6.62 -3.07
N PHE A 36 -3.65 7.21 -2.24
CA PHE A 36 -5.10 7.24 -2.47
C PHE A 36 -5.54 8.62 -2.95
N HIS A 37 -5.83 8.71 -4.25
CA HIS A 37 -6.21 9.97 -4.87
C HIS A 37 -7.46 10.59 -4.22
N GLY A 38 -7.32 11.80 -3.70
CA GLY A 38 -8.44 12.57 -3.15
C GLY A 38 -8.92 12.15 -1.77
N LEU A 39 -8.21 11.24 -1.10
CA LEU A 39 -8.47 10.77 0.26
C LEU A 39 -8.50 11.93 1.27
N LYS A 40 -9.52 11.95 2.14
CA LYS A 40 -9.55 12.79 3.34
C LYS A 40 -9.62 11.89 4.58
N PRO A 41 -8.49 11.56 5.21
CA PRO A 41 -8.46 10.54 6.24
C PRO A 41 -9.16 11.02 7.51
N THR A 42 -9.97 10.15 8.10
CA THR A 42 -10.51 10.27 9.45
C THR A 42 -9.92 9.16 10.31
N LEU A 43 -8.98 9.52 11.19
CA LEU A 43 -8.23 8.57 12.02
C LEU A 43 -9.15 7.92 13.07
N GLN A 44 -9.01 6.61 13.24
CA GLN A 44 -9.69 5.79 14.26
C GLN A 44 -8.73 5.30 15.35
N VAL A 45 -7.45 5.66 15.24
CA VAL A 45 -6.37 5.32 16.16
C VAL A 45 -5.51 6.56 16.42
N ALA A 46 -4.78 6.55 17.52
CA ALA A 46 -3.81 7.57 17.92
C ALA A 46 -2.39 6.98 18.01
N GLU A 47 -1.40 7.86 18.11
CA GLU A 47 -0.02 7.46 18.39
C GLU A 47 0.06 6.73 19.74
N GLY A 48 0.70 5.56 19.76
CA GLY A 48 0.83 4.73 20.95
C GLY A 48 -0.24 3.65 21.09
N ASP A 49 -1.29 3.67 20.27
CA ASP A 49 -2.28 2.59 20.24
C ASP A 49 -1.68 1.30 19.66
N GLN A 50 -1.99 0.18 20.29
CA GLN A 50 -1.75 -1.14 19.69
C GLN A 50 -2.89 -1.50 18.74
N VAL A 51 -2.53 -2.02 17.57
CA VAL A 51 -3.46 -2.41 16.51
C VAL A 51 -3.32 -3.88 16.17
N GLN A 52 -4.43 -4.51 15.82
CA GLN A 52 -4.44 -5.87 15.29
C GLN A 52 -4.40 -5.83 13.76
N LYS A 53 -3.78 -6.83 13.14
CA LYS A 53 -3.88 -7.02 11.68
C LYS A 53 -5.35 -7.06 11.26
N GLY A 54 -5.72 -6.17 10.33
CA GLY A 54 -7.10 -6.00 9.86
C GLY A 54 -7.93 -4.99 10.64
N GLN A 55 -7.42 -4.43 11.75
CA GLN A 55 -8.07 -3.35 12.48
C GLN A 55 -8.10 -2.07 11.64
N VAL A 56 -9.20 -1.32 11.69
CA VAL A 56 -9.34 -0.04 10.97
C VAL A 56 -8.42 1.00 11.58
N LEU A 57 -7.57 1.61 10.75
CA LEU A 57 -6.70 2.73 11.10
C LEU A 57 -7.37 4.06 10.79
N PHE A 58 -7.99 4.17 9.61
CA PHE A 58 -8.73 5.36 9.20
C PHE A 58 -9.75 5.03 8.11
N THR A 59 -10.67 5.97 7.88
CA THR A 59 -11.65 5.95 6.80
C THR A 59 -11.50 7.17 5.90
N ASP A 60 -12.09 7.15 4.71
CA ASP A 60 -12.22 8.35 3.89
C ASP A 60 -13.49 9.12 4.29
N LYS A 61 -13.36 10.38 4.70
CA LYS A 61 -14.49 11.25 5.03
C LYS A 61 -15.47 11.42 3.85
N LYS A 62 -14.99 11.29 2.60
CA LYS A 62 -15.86 11.37 1.42
C LYS A 62 -16.62 10.08 1.15
N ASN A 63 -16.12 8.96 1.65
CA ASN A 63 -16.67 7.64 1.41
C ASN A 63 -16.45 6.76 2.63
N GLU A 64 -17.33 6.91 3.62
CA GLU A 64 -17.21 6.29 4.94
C GLU A 64 -17.28 4.77 4.92
N GLN A 65 -17.74 4.18 3.80
CA GLN A 65 -17.74 2.73 3.59
C GLN A 65 -16.33 2.17 3.31
N ILE A 66 -15.38 3.03 2.92
CA ILE A 66 -14.00 2.63 2.68
C ILE A 66 -13.23 2.66 4.00
N GLN A 67 -12.73 1.49 4.38
CA GLN A 67 -11.91 1.29 5.57
C GLN A 67 -10.49 0.93 5.18
N TYR A 68 -9.52 1.62 5.78
CA TYR A 68 -8.10 1.34 5.61
C TYR A 68 -7.60 0.67 6.89
N THR A 69 -7.09 -0.55 6.75
CA THR A 69 -6.82 -1.44 7.89
C THR A 69 -5.34 -1.74 8.08
N ALA A 70 -4.95 -2.11 9.29
CA ALA A 70 -3.56 -2.39 9.63
C ALA A 70 -3.05 -3.63 8.88
N PRO A 71 -1.94 -3.53 8.14
CA PRO A 71 -1.37 -4.67 7.41
C PRO A 71 -0.67 -5.68 8.33
N ALA A 72 -0.30 -5.27 9.55
CA ALA A 72 0.30 -6.12 10.58
C ALA A 72 -0.24 -5.74 11.97
N SER A 73 -0.06 -6.63 12.95
CA SER A 73 -0.35 -6.32 14.36
C SER A 73 0.88 -5.70 15.03
N GLY A 74 0.68 -4.74 15.94
CA GLY A 74 1.75 -4.11 16.71
C GLY A 74 1.32 -2.82 17.39
#